data_AF-A0A485JEG0-F1
#
_entry.id   AF-A0A485JEG0-F1
#
_cell.length_a   1.000
_cell.length_b   1.000
_cell.length_c   1.000
_cell.angle_alpha   90.00
_cell.angle_beta   90.00
_cell.angle_gamma   90.00
#
_symmetry.space_group_name_H-M   'P 1'
#
loop_
_entity.id
_entity.type
_entity.pdbx_description
1 polymer ?
#
loop_
_entity_poly.entity_id
_entity_poly.type
_entity_poly.pdbx_seq_one_letter_code
_entity_poly.pdbx_strand_id
1 'polypeptide(L)'
;MIFGIGTFVDPRQQGGKLNEVTKEDLIKLVEFDNQEYLYYKAIAPDIAFIRATTCDSEGYATFEDEVMYLDALVIAQAVHNNGGIVMMQVQKMVKKATLAS
;
A
#
# COMPACT_ATOMS: atom_id res chain seq x y z
N MET A 1 -19.67 3.64 11.64
CA MET A 1 -19.23 4.68 10.69
C MET A 1 -18.80 3.98 9.42
N ILE A 2 -19.38 4.32 8.27
CA ILE A 2 -19.05 3.68 6.99
C ILE A 2 -18.15 4.63 6.22
N PHE A 3 -16.90 4.23 5.98
CA PHE A 3 -15.88 5.10 5.40
C PHE A 3 -16.26 5.52 3.97
N GLY A 4 -16.44 6.83 3.76
CA GLY A 4 -16.61 7.46 2.46
C GLY A 4 -18.05 7.66 1.97
N ILE A 5 -19.05 6.99 2.55
CA ILE A 5 -20.47 7.15 2.15
C ILE A 5 -20.92 8.60 2.36
N GLY A 6 -21.58 9.16 1.36
CA GLY A 6 -22.06 10.55 1.38
C GLY A 6 -20.95 11.60 1.23
N THR A 7 -19.70 11.19 0.95
CA THR A 7 -18.59 12.10 0.64
C THR A 7 -18.25 12.06 -0.86
N PHE A 8 -17.27 12.85 -1.31
CA PHE A 8 -16.84 12.86 -2.72
C PHE A 8 -16.34 11.48 -3.23
N VAL A 9 -15.97 10.58 -2.31
CA VAL A 9 -15.54 9.21 -2.61
C VAL A 9 -16.71 8.29 -2.96
N ASP A 10 -17.93 8.65 -2.55
CA ASP A 10 -19.15 7.90 -2.87
C ASP A 10 -19.38 7.92 -4.40
N PRO A 11 -19.57 6.78 -5.07
CA PRO A 11 -19.79 6.71 -6.52
C PRO A 11 -21.07 7.40 -6.97
N ARG A 12 -22.01 7.69 -6.06
CA ARG A 12 -23.19 8.52 -6.34
C ARG A 12 -22.86 10.02 -6.48
N GLN A 13 -21.66 10.43 -6.08
CA GLN A 13 -21.13 11.79 -6.22
C GLN A 13 -20.03 11.82 -7.30
N GLN A 14 -18.76 11.82 -6.92
CA GLN A 14 -17.61 11.82 -7.85
C GLN A 14 -16.90 10.47 -7.91
N GLY A 15 -17.16 9.54 -6.99
CA GLY A 15 -16.47 8.24 -6.95
C GLY A 15 -14.96 8.37 -6.75
N GLY A 16 -14.50 9.43 -6.06
CA GLY A 16 -13.08 9.71 -5.82
C GLY A 16 -12.33 10.29 -7.03
N LYS A 17 -13.00 10.57 -8.15
CA LYS A 17 -12.39 11.16 -9.35
C LYS A 17 -12.09 12.65 -9.10
N LEU A 18 -10.83 13.05 -9.30
CA LEU A 18 -10.38 14.42 -9.00
C LEU A 18 -10.49 15.38 -10.19
N ASN A 19 -10.78 14.87 -11.39
CA ASN A 19 -10.92 15.68 -12.60
C ASN A 19 -11.87 15.05 -13.62
N GLU A 20 -12.30 15.85 -14.59
CA GLU A 20 -13.27 15.44 -15.62
C GLU A 20 -12.72 14.41 -16.60
N VAL A 21 -11.40 14.29 -16.78
CA VAL A 21 -10.83 13.32 -17.72
C VAL A 21 -10.81 11.89 -17.17
N THR A 22 -10.83 11.72 -15.84
CA THR A 22 -10.89 10.40 -15.21
C THR A 22 -12.30 9.83 -15.34
N LYS A 23 -12.45 8.74 -16.09
CA LYS A 23 -13.77 8.12 -16.35
C LYS A 23 -13.96 6.75 -15.70
N GLU A 24 -12.88 5.99 -15.49
CA GLU A 24 -12.94 4.65 -14.91
C GLU A 24 -13.51 4.64 -13.48
N ASP A 25 -14.40 3.68 -13.21
CA ASP A 25 -15.01 3.47 -11.88
C ASP A 25 -14.19 2.46 -11.06
N LEU A 26 -13.52 2.94 -10.01
CA LEU A 26 -12.77 2.10 -9.07
C LEU A 26 -13.55 1.77 -7.79
N ILE A 27 -14.64 2.48 -7.53
CA ILE A 27 -15.43 2.39 -6.30
C ILE A 27 -16.87 2.02 -6.66
N LYS A 28 -17.46 1.08 -5.92
CA LYS A 28 -18.84 0.61 -6.13
C LYS A 28 -19.60 0.60 -4.82
N LEU A 29 -20.88 0.95 -4.87
CA LEU A 29 -21.79 0.71 -3.75
C LEU A 29 -22.17 -0.77 -3.74
N VAL A 30 -22.04 -1.42 -2.60
CA VAL A 30 -22.41 -2.81 -2.36
C VAL A 30 -23.23 -2.90 -1.09
N GLU A 31 -24.05 -3.95 -0.96
CA GLU A 31 -24.91 -4.13 0.20
C GLU A 31 -24.64 -5.49 0.85
N PHE A 32 -24.43 -5.49 2.16
CA PHE A 32 -24.30 -6.69 2.99
C PHE A 32 -25.16 -6.49 4.24
N ASP A 33 -25.97 -7.49 4.59
CA ASP A 33 -26.83 -7.46 5.78
C ASP A 33 -27.74 -6.20 5.87
N ASN A 34 -28.29 -5.76 4.73
CA ASN A 34 -29.09 -4.52 4.58
C ASN A 34 -28.33 -3.23 4.95
N GLN A 35 -27.00 -3.23 4.87
CA GLN A 35 -26.16 -2.07 5.08
C GLN A 35 -25.34 -1.76 3.82
N GLU A 36 -25.32 -0.48 3.43
CA GLU A 36 -24.52 0.01 2.31
C GLU A 36 -23.04 0.07 2.69
N TYR A 37 -22.16 -0.37 1.78
CA TYR A 37 -20.71 -0.24 1.86
C TYR A 37 -20.13 0.24 0.53
N LEU A 38 -18.92 0.79 0.58
CA LEU A 38 -18.13 1.07 -0.60
C LEU A 38 -17.11 -0.04 -0.82
N TYR A 39 -17.21 -0.73 -1.95
CA TYR A 39 -16.19 -1.63 -2.46
C TYR A 39 -15.13 -0.82 -3.19
N TYR A 40 -13.87 -0.92 -2.76
CA TYR A 40 -12.71 -0.32 -3.40
C TYR A 40 -11.93 -1.37 -4.16
N LYS A 41 -11.77 -1.20 -5.48
CA LYS A 41 -10.97 -2.10 -6.30
C LYS A 41 -9.50 -2.06 -5.84
N ALA A 42 -8.96 -3.20 -5.44
CA ALA A 42 -7.54 -3.33 -5.17
C ALA A 42 -6.72 -3.12 -6.45
N ILE A 43 -5.64 -2.35 -6.33
CA ILE A 43 -4.66 -2.10 -7.39
C ILE A 43 -3.33 -2.68 -6.91
N ALA A 44 -2.82 -3.67 -7.63
CA ALA A 44 -1.52 -4.27 -7.34
C ALA A 44 -0.43 -3.50 -8.10
N PRO A 45 0.61 -2.95 -7.42
CA PRO A 45 1.68 -2.24 -8.11
C PRO A 45 2.71 -3.21 -8.74
N ASP A 46 3.39 -2.77 -9.77
CA ASP A 46 4.47 -3.54 -10.43
C ASP A 46 5.86 -3.24 -9.84
N ILE A 47 6.04 -2.04 -9.28
CA ILE A 47 7.31 -1.57 -8.74
C ILE A 47 7.06 -0.90 -7.38
N ALA A 48 7.91 -1.22 -6.41
CA ALA A 48 7.91 -0.57 -5.09
C ALA A 48 9.26 0.09 -4.81
N PHE A 49 9.22 1.33 -4.34
CA PHE A 49 10.35 2.00 -3.70
C PHE A 49 10.07 2.08 -2.21
N ILE A 50 10.86 1.35 -1.42
CA ILE A 50 10.77 1.32 0.04
C ILE A 50 12.12 1.69 0.66
N ARG A 51 12.10 2.05 1.95
CA ARG A 51 13.29 2.42 2.70
C ARG A 51 13.30 1.71 4.05
N ALA A 52 14.49 1.30 4.48
CA ALA A 52 14.77 0.81 5.82
C ALA A 52 16.12 1.36 6.32
N THR A 53 16.45 1.16 7.59
CA THR A 53 17.73 1.63 8.15
C THR A 53 18.87 0.67 7.79
N THR A 54 18.71 -0.61 8.13
CA THR A 54 19.75 -1.63 7.98
C THR A 54 19.20 -2.83 7.22
N CYS A 55 20.03 -3.43 6.36
CA CYS A 55 19.71 -4.68 5.69
C CYS A 55 20.89 -5.65 5.74
N ASP A 56 20.63 -6.95 5.85
CA ASP A 56 21.66 -7.96 5.71
C ASP A 56 21.85 -8.39 4.25
N SER A 57 22.86 -9.23 3.97
CA SER A 57 23.15 -9.65 2.61
C SER A 57 22.06 -10.51 1.94
N GLU A 58 21.02 -10.95 2.66
CA GLU A 58 19.90 -11.72 2.11
C GLU A 58 18.62 -10.88 1.91
N GLY A 59 18.63 -9.60 2.29
CA GLY A 59 17.48 -8.72 2.13
C GLY A 59 16.61 -8.58 3.38
N TYR A 60 16.97 -9.21 4.50
CA TYR A 60 16.28 -8.96 5.77
C TYR A 60 16.64 -7.57 6.26
N ALA A 61 15.64 -6.79 6.69
CA ALA A 61 15.86 -5.39 7.06
C ALA A 61 15.19 -4.99 8.37
N THR A 62 15.80 -4.01 9.03
CA THR A 62 15.33 -3.38 10.27
C THR A 62 15.19 -1.87 10.06
N PHE A 63 14.32 -1.25 10.87
CA PHE A 63 13.90 0.15 10.76
C PHE A 63 14.27 0.93 12.03
N GLU A 64 15.36 0.54 12.69
CA GLU A 64 15.69 1.00 14.04
C GLU A 64 15.90 2.52 14.16
N ASP A 65 16.28 3.19 13.07
CA ASP A 65 16.47 4.65 13.02
C ASP A 65 15.38 5.35 12.18
N GLU A 66 14.37 4.63 11.67
CA GLU A 66 13.26 5.25 10.95
C GLU A 66 12.18 5.79 11.92
N VAL A 67 11.53 6.90 11.55
CA VAL A 67 10.52 7.56 12.39
C VAL A 67 9.26 6.69 12.58
N MET A 68 8.93 5.88 11.57
CA MET A 68 7.74 5.03 11.53
C MET A 68 7.86 3.97 10.41
N TYR A 69 7.14 2.86 10.56
CA TYR A 69 7.12 1.77 9.57
C TYR A 69 6.26 2.07 8.32
N LEU A 70 5.24 2.94 8.46
CA LEU A 70 4.20 3.14 7.44
C LEU A 70 3.69 1.78 6.92
N ASP A 71 3.65 1.61 5.61
CA ASP A 71 3.12 0.43 4.93
C ASP A 71 4.21 -0.35 4.18
N ALA A 72 5.48 -0.24 4.58
CA ALA A 72 6.62 -0.80 3.83
C ALA A 72 6.48 -2.31 3.57
N LEU A 73 6.05 -3.08 4.59
CA LEU A 73 5.81 -4.52 4.45
C LEU A 73 4.64 -4.82 3.50
N VAL A 74 3.54 -4.09 3.62
CA VAL A 74 2.34 -4.27 2.80
C VAL A 74 2.64 -3.97 1.33
N ILE A 75 3.39 -2.90 1.07
CA ILE A 75 3.84 -2.52 -0.28
C ILE A 75 4.75 -3.60 -0.87
N ALA A 76 5.74 -4.08 -0.10
CA ALA A 76 6.65 -5.13 -0.56
C ALA A 76 5.89 -6.42 -0.92
N GLN A 77 4.93 -6.83 -0.09
CA GLN A 77 4.08 -7.99 -0.35
C GLN A 77 3.20 -7.82 -1.59
N ALA A 78 2.56 -6.67 -1.73
CA ALA A 78 1.68 -6.38 -2.87
C ALA A 78 2.44 -6.48 -4.20
N VAL A 79 3.65 -5.92 -4.26
CA VAL A 79 4.49 -5.96 -5.46
C VAL A 79 5.10 -7.34 -5.70
N HIS A 80 5.64 -7.99 -4.66
CA HIS A 80 6.23 -9.32 -4.78
C HIS A 80 5.21 -10.36 -5.26
N ASN A 81 4.01 -10.37 -4.67
CA ASN A 81 2.94 -11.31 -5.06
C ASN A 81 2.34 -10.98 -6.43
N ASN A 82 2.55 -9.77 -6.95
CA ASN A 82 2.21 -9.38 -8.31
C ASN A 82 3.32 -9.68 -9.33
N GLY A 83 4.41 -10.37 -8.93
CA GLY A 83 5.55 -10.67 -9.79
C GLY A 83 6.41 -9.44 -10.14
N GLY A 84 6.23 -8.34 -9.42
CA GLY A 84 6.92 -7.08 -9.60
C GLY A 84 8.29 -7.02 -8.93
N ILE A 85 8.90 -5.83 -8.94
CA ILE A 85 10.24 -5.58 -8.38
C ILE A 85 10.15 -4.64 -7.18
N VAL A 86 10.64 -5.10 -6.04
CA VAL A 86 10.81 -4.29 -4.83
C VAL A 86 12.24 -3.77 -4.77
N MET A 87 12.40 -2.45 -4.81
CA MET A 87 13.69 -1.78 -4.63
C MET A 87 13.71 -1.12 -3.26
N MET A 88 14.64 -1.57 -2.40
CA MET A 88 14.78 -1.10 -1.03
C MET A 88 16.06 -0.29 -0.86
N GLN A 89 15.92 0.99 -0.54
CA GLN A 89 17.04 1.82 -0.11
C GLN A 89 17.34 1.55 1.37
N VAL A 90 18.60 1.32 1.71
CA VAL A 90 19.05 1.25 3.10
C VAL A 90 20.22 2.19 3.37
N GLN A 91 20.37 2.58 4.63
CA GLN A 91 21.50 3.40 5.06
C GLN A 91 22.79 2.55 5.19
N LYS A 92 22.69 1.33 5.72
CA LYS A 92 23.84 0.45 5.93
C LYS A 92 23.51 -1.01 5.67
N MET A 93 24.53 -1.76 5.26
CA MET A 93 24.46 -3.22 5.07
C MET A 93 25.27 -3.93 6.16
N VAL A 94 24.76 -5.05 6.66
CA VAL A 94 25.47 -5.93 7.61
C VAL A 94 25.65 -7.34 7.05
N LYS A 95 26.44 -8.17 7.74
CA LYS A 95 26.61 -9.58 7.36
C LYS A 95 25.28 -10.33 7.55
N LYS A 96 25.06 -11.37 6.74
CA LYS A 96 23.94 -12.31 6.89
C LYS A 96 23.67 -12.66 8.35
N ALA A 97 22.41 -12.55 8.77
CA ALA A 97 21.94 -12.93 10.10
C ALA A 97 22.65 -12.22 11.27
N THR A 98 23.17 -11.02 11.05
CA THR A 98 23.76 -10.17 12.11
C THR A 98 22.99 -8.85 12.29
N LEU A 99 21.71 -8.81 11.95
CA LEU A 99 20.84 -7.68 12.25
C LEU A 99 20.71 -7.54 13.77
N ALA A 100 20.73 -6.30 14.27
CA ALA A 100 20.42 -6.05 15.66
C ALA A 100 18.96 -6.43 15.92
N SER A 101 18.72 -7.14 17.01
CA SER A 101 17.38 -7.44 17.52
C SER A 101 16.68 -6.20 18.05
#